data_AF-A0A7X3QGK8-F1
#
_entry.id   AF-A0A7X3QGK8-F1
#
_cell.length_a   1.000
_cell.length_b   1.000
_cell.length_c   1.000
_cell.angle_alpha   90.00
_cell.angle_beta   90.00
_cell.angle_gamma   90.00
#
_symmetry.space_group_name_H-M   'P 1'
#
loop_
_entity.id
_entity.type
_entity.pdbx_description
1 polymer ?
#
loop_
_entity_poly.entity_id
_entity_poly.type
_entity_poly.pdbx_seq_one_letter_code
_entity_poly.pdbx_strand_id
1 'polypeptide(L)'
;MERVVDGDTIIVQGVGRVRLIGVDTPETVDPRRPVECFGKEASAFTKRLLEGQRARLEYDRDRNDRYGRTLAYVYLPNGTFANAEIVRQGYGHAYTRFPFRYLDEFRRYEREARMGQRGLWGARCGDAAPERSADRRTPTARAGGSSEL
;
A
#
# COMPACT_ATOMS: atom_id res chain seq x y z
N MET A 1 3.76 -6.73 17.10
CA MET A 1 3.60 -6.73 15.64
C MET A 1 4.78 -7.48 15.10
N GLU A 2 4.56 -8.54 14.34
CA GLU A 2 5.67 -9.35 13.82
C GLU A 2 6.21 -8.75 12.52
N ARG A 3 5.31 -8.40 11.59
CA ARG A 3 5.69 -7.86 10.27
C ARG A 3 4.54 -7.08 9.64
N VAL A 4 4.86 -6.06 8.85
CA VAL A 4 3.89 -5.44 7.92
C VAL A 4 4.12 -6.02 6.52
N VAL A 5 3.07 -6.61 5.94
CA VAL A 5 3.12 -7.25 4.61
C VAL A 5 2.88 -6.21 3.53
N ASP A 6 1.82 -5.41 3.69
CA ASP A 6 1.47 -4.28 2.85
C ASP A 6 0.86 -3.17 3.71
N GLY A 7 0.60 -1.99 3.14
CA GLY A 7 0.10 -0.82 3.88
C GLY A 7 -1.21 -1.05 4.64
N ASP A 8 -1.97 -2.08 4.30
CA ASP A 8 -3.23 -2.43 4.96
C ASP A 8 -3.27 -3.85 5.55
N THR A 9 -2.16 -4.58 5.48
CA THR A 9 -2.09 -6.00 5.84
C THR A 9 -0.85 -6.27 6.69
N ILE A 10 -1.07 -6.85 7.86
CA ILE A 10 -0.03 -7.10 8.88
C ILE A 10 -0.03 -8.55 9.34
N ILE A 11 1.06 -8.96 9.98
CA ILE A 11 1.18 -10.23 10.69
C ILE A 11 1.38 -9.94 12.18
N VAL A 12 0.49 -10.51 12.98
CA VAL A 12 0.49 -10.38 14.43
C VAL A 12 0.80 -11.74 15.04
N GLN A 13 1.85 -11.80 15.85
CA GLN A 13 2.26 -13.01 16.56
C GLN A 13 1.06 -13.61 17.36
N GLY A 14 0.79 -14.89 17.16
CA GLY A 14 -0.33 -15.61 17.80
C GLY A 14 -1.71 -15.38 17.17
N VAL A 15 -1.83 -14.48 16.17
CA VAL A 15 -3.09 -14.21 15.44
C VAL A 15 -2.96 -14.54 13.95
N GLY A 16 -1.76 -14.36 13.38
CA GLY A 16 -1.50 -14.57 11.96
C GLY A 16 -1.81 -13.31 11.13
N ARG A 17 -2.36 -13.50 9.93
CA ARG A 17 -2.56 -12.41 8.96
C ARG A 17 -3.82 -11.61 9.26
N VAL A 18 -3.65 -10.30 9.43
CA VAL A 18 -4.71 -9.35 9.76
C VAL A 18 -4.84 -8.30 8.66
N ARG A 19 -6.06 -8.07 8.17
CA ARG A 19 -6.43 -6.98 7.26
C ARG A 19 -7.03 -5.84 8.09
N LEU A 20 -6.49 -4.64 7.91
CA LEU A 20 -6.97 -3.44 8.59
C LEU A 20 -8.37 -3.09 8.07
N ILE A 21 -9.35 -3.05 8.97
CA ILE A 21 -10.71 -2.63 8.62
C ILE A 21 -10.70 -1.16 8.20
N GLY A 22 -11.41 -0.85 7.11
CA GLY A 22 -11.65 0.52 6.65
C GLY A 22 -10.49 1.17 5.88
N VAL A 23 -9.36 0.49 5.72
CA VAL A 23 -8.16 1.02 5.03
C VAL A 23 -7.98 0.34 3.69
N ASP A 24 -7.59 1.07 2.66
CA ASP A 24 -7.14 0.51 1.38
C ASP A 24 -5.90 1.29 0.93
N THR A 25 -4.75 0.64 0.85
CA THR A 25 -3.49 1.30 0.46
C THR A 25 -3.14 0.98 -0.99
N PRO A 26 -2.44 1.87 -1.72
CA PRO A 26 -1.98 1.54 -3.06
C PRO A 26 -1.14 0.25 -3.05
N GLU A 27 -1.47 -0.68 -3.93
CA GLU A 27 -0.94 -2.06 -3.95
C GLU A 27 0.57 -2.09 -4.26
N THR A 28 1.32 -2.90 -3.51
CA THR A 28 2.79 -3.01 -3.68
C THR A 28 3.36 -4.43 -3.82
N VAL A 29 2.58 -5.47 -3.51
CA VAL A 29 3.10 -6.83 -3.32
C VAL A 29 2.54 -7.87 -4.29
N ASP A 30 1.47 -7.56 -5.04
CA ASP A 30 0.98 -8.47 -6.09
C ASP A 30 1.93 -8.49 -7.30
N PRO A 31 2.66 -9.59 -7.58
CA PRO A 31 3.62 -9.68 -8.69
C PRO A 31 2.95 -9.59 -10.07
N ARG A 32 1.62 -9.69 -10.13
CA ARG A 32 0.84 -9.60 -11.38
C ARG A 32 0.43 -8.16 -11.70
N ARG A 33 0.66 -7.21 -10.79
CA ARG A 33 0.26 -5.80 -10.93
C ARG A 33 1.49 -4.90 -10.80
N PRO A 34 1.55 -3.78 -11.54
CA PRO A 34 2.56 -2.78 -11.27
C PRO A 34 2.35 -2.22 -9.86
N VAL A 35 3.45 -1.86 -9.19
CA VAL A 35 3.39 -1.11 -7.94
C VAL A 35 2.63 0.19 -8.19
N GLU A 36 1.55 0.38 -7.44
CA GLU A 36 0.71 1.57 -7.59
C GLU A 36 1.46 2.80 -7.05
N CYS A 37 1.14 3.96 -7.61
CA CYS A 37 1.78 5.19 -7.16
C CYS A 37 1.58 5.38 -5.66
N PHE A 38 2.64 5.81 -4.98
CA PHE A 38 2.65 6.05 -3.53
C PHE A 38 2.53 4.78 -2.66
N GLY A 39 2.49 3.59 -3.26
CA GLY A 39 2.36 2.34 -2.52
C GLY A 39 3.55 2.07 -1.61
N LYS A 40 4.79 2.30 -2.10
CA LYS A 40 6.00 2.07 -1.28
C LYS A 40 6.02 2.96 -0.05
N GLU A 41 5.61 4.21 -0.20
CA GLU A 41 5.50 5.21 0.84
C GLU A 41 4.41 4.83 1.87
N ALA A 42 3.26 4.34 1.40
CA ALA A 42 2.18 3.81 2.23
C ALA A 42 2.60 2.60 3.06
N SER A 43 3.26 1.63 2.42
CA SER A 43 3.83 0.46 3.09
C SER A 43 4.89 0.87 4.12
N ALA A 44 5.80 1.79 3.77
CA ALA A 44 6.83 2.29 4.67
C ALA A 44 6.27 3.08 5.86
N PHE A 45 5.20 3.86 5.68
CA PHE A 45 4.52 4.55 6.77
C PHE A 45 3.94 3.55 7.77
N THR A 46 3.22 2.55 7.27
CA THR A 46 2.61 1.50 8.10
C THR A 46 3.68 0.70 8.85
N LYS A 47 4.80 0.40 8.19
CA LYS A 47 5.97 -0.23 8.83
C LYS A 47 6.49 0.59 10.01
N ARG A 48 6.76 1.87 9.81
CA ARG A 48 7.22 2.77 10.88
C ARG A 48 6.23 2.88 12.02
N LEU A 49 4.93 2.88 11.71
CA LEU A 49 3.87 2.99 12.71
C LEU A 49 3.71 1.71 13.54
N LEU A 50 3.87 0.53 12.94
CA LEU A 50 3.41 -0.72 13.53
C LEU A 50 4.52 -1.74 13.83
N GLU A 51 5.61 -1.80 13.07
CA GLU A 51 6.61 -2.86 13.26
C GLU A 51 7.29 -2.77 14.63
N GLY A 52 7.49 -3.93 15.27
CA GLY A 52 8.01 -4.02 16.63
C GLY A 52 7.04 -3.57 17.73
N GLN A 53 5.92 -2.93 17.41
CA GLN A 53 4.99 -2.41 18.41
C GLN A 53 4.08 -3.49 18.99
N ARG A 54 3.75 -3.40 20.28
CA ARG A 54 2.59 -4.12 20.83
C ARG A 54 1.33 -3.43 20.35
N ALA A 55 0.27 -4.18 20.12
CA ALA A 55 -1.01 -3.60 19.72
C ALA A 55 -2.17 -4.40 20.31
N ARG A 56 -3.25 -3.69 20.58
CA ARG A 56 -4.55 -4.27 20.93
C ARG A 56 -5.39 -4.32 19.66
N LEU A 57 -5.95 -5.50 19.39
CA LEU A 57 -6.87 -5.68 18.28
C LEU A 57 -8.30 -5.53 18.79
N GLU A 58 -9.10 -4.74 18.09
CA GLU A 58 -10.55 -4.75 18.23
C GLU A 58 -11.19 -5.26 16.94
N TYR A 59 -12.29 -5.99 17.08
CA TYR A 59 -13.01 -6.57 15.96
C TYR A 59 -14.31 -5.78 15.72
N ASP A 60 -14.81 -5.84 14.48
CA ASP A 60 -16.14 -5.38 14.13
C ASP A 60 -17.08 -6.61 14.01
N ARG A 61 -18.27 -6.43 13.40
CA ARG A 61 -19.27 -7.49 13.21
C ARG A 61 -18.68 -8.77 12.61
N ASP A 62 -17.88 -8.61 11.57
CA ASP A 62 -17.26 -9.72 10.84
C ASP A 62 -15.80 -9.85 11.27
N ARG A 63 -15.43 -11.00 11.85
CA ARG A 63 -14.07 -11.25 12.37
C ARG A 63 -13.10 -11.72 11.29
N ASN A 64 -13.61 -12.33 10.23
CA ASN A 64 -12.80 -12.87 9.15
C ASN A 64 -13.39 -12.50 7.80
N ASP A 65 -12.54 -12.30 6.80
CA ASP A 65 -12.99 -12.17 5.42
C ASP A 65 -13.11 -13.52 4.71
N ARG A 66 -13.62 -13.50 3.48
CA ARG A 66 -13.79 -14.70 2.64
C ARG A 66 -12.49 -15.45 2.31
N TYR A 67 -11.33 -14.82 2.56
CA TYR A 67 -10.01 -15.39 2.33
C TYR A 67 -9.36 -15.90 3.63
N GLY A 68 -10.12 -15.91 4.74
CA GLY A 68 -9.64 -16.35 6.04
C GLY A 68 -8.74 -15.36 6.77
N ARG A 69 -8.58 -14.12 6.27
CA ARG A 69 -7.83 -13.09 7.02
C ARG A 69 -8.64 -12.64 8.21
N THR A 70 -7.97 -12.39 9.33
CA THR A 70 -8.59 -11.70 10.47
C THR A 70 -8.82 -10.24 10.10
N LEU A 71 -10.00 -9.69 10.38
CA LEU A 71 -10.33 -8.28 10.18
C LEU A 71 -10.22 -7.57 11.53
N ALA A 72 -9.41 -6.52 11.64
CA ALA A 72 -9.29 -5.79 12.90
C ALA A 72 -9.03 -4.28 12.77
N TYR A 73 -9.41 -3.58 13.84
CA TYR A 73 -8.89 -2.29 14.25
C TYR A 73 -7.65 -2.48 15.13
N VAL A 74 -6.63 -1.67 14.90
CA VAL A 74 -5.34 -1.78 15.59
C VAL A 74 -5.11 -0.53 16.44
N TYR A 75 -5.00 -0.74 17.75
CA TYR A 75 -4.70 0.31 18.72
C TYR A 75 -3.31 0.11 19.32
N LEU A 76 -2.47 1.14 19.26
CA LEU A 76 -1.17 1.17 19.91
C LEU A 76 -1.31 1.52 21.41
N PRO A 77 -0.30 1.22 22.25
CA PRO A 77 -0.37 1.43 23.70
C PRO A 77 -0.51 2.91 24.09
N ASN A 78 -0.03 3.82 23.24
CA ASN A 78 -0.17 5.27 23.40
C ASN A 78 -1.57 5.80 23.00
N GLY A 79 -2.50 4.92 22.63
CA GLY A 79 -3.86 5.28 22.21
C GLY A 79 -4.02 5.58 20.72
N THR A 80 -2.94 5.53 19.92
CA THR A 80 -3.04 5.74 18.48
C THR A 80 -3.89 4.65 17.82
N PHE A 81 -4.96 5.06 17.12
CA PHE A 81 -5.77 4.19 16.28
C PHE A 81 -5.14 4.12 14.88
N ALA A 82 -4.35 3.08 14.62
CA ALA A 82 -3.49 3.01 13.45
C ALA A 82 -4.27 3.02 12.12
N ASN A 83 -5.43 2.35 12.05
CA ASN A 83 -6.24 2.35 10.83
C ASN A 83 -6.66 3.77 10.44
N ALA A 84 -7.12 4.57 11.42
CA ALA A 84 -7.51 5.95 11.18
C ALA A 84 -6.31 6.83 10.85
N GLU A 85 -5.17 6.59 11.50
CA GLU A 85 -3.93 7.35 11.26
C GLU A 85 -3.44 7.22 9.81
N ILE A 86 -3.48 6.01 9.25
CA ILE A 86 -3.11 5.76 7.84
C ILE A 86 -3.97 6.61 6.89
N VAL A 87 -5.28 6.65 7.10
CA VAL A 87 -6.20 7.43 6.24
C VAL A 87 -6.04 8.93 6.48
N ARG A 88 -5.92 9.37 7.74
CA ARG A 88 -5.71 10.78 8.11
C ARG A 88 -4.46 11.38 7.50
N GLN A 89 -3.38 10.62 7.44
CA GLN A 89 -2.11 11.05 6.87
C GLN A 89 -2.05 10.89 5.34
N GLY A 90 -3.10 10.36 4.72
CA GLY A 90 -3.16 10.18 3.27
C GLY A 90 -2.26 9.05 2.76
N TYR A 91 -1.99 8.02 3.57
CA TYR A 91 -1.28 6.82 3.14
C TYR A 91 -2.22 5.69 2.72
N GLY A 92 -3.53 5.89 2.83
CA GLY A 92 -4.54 4.98 2.31
C GLY A 92 -5.88 5.68 2.11
N HIS A 93 -6.72 5.05 1.31
CA HIS A 93 -8.11 5.40 1.08
C HIS A 93 -9.02 4.85 2.19
N ALA A 94 -10.18 5.48 2.35
CA ALA A 94 -11.27 4.90 3.12
C ALA A 94 -11.89 3.75 2.31
N TYR A 95 -11.77 2.51 2.80
CA TYR A 95 -12.35 1.35 2.14
C TYR A 95 -13.85 1.23 2.43
N THR A 96 -14.66 1.91 1.63
CA THR A 96 -16.11 2.09 1.88
C THR A 96 -17.01 1.00 1.30
N ARG A 97 -16.43 -0.08 0.74
CA ARG A 97 -17.20 -1.16 0.09
C ARG A 97 -18.12 -1.92 1.06
N PHE A 98 -17.74 -2.01 2.32
CA PHE A 98 -18.51 -2.69 3.37
C PHE A 98 -18.76 -1.73 4.54
N PRO A 99 -19.89 -1.84 5.24
CA PRO A 99 -20.14 -1.04 6.44
C PRO A 99 -19.19 -1.47 7.57
N PHE A 100 -18.75 -0.49 8.36
CA PHE A 100 -17.96 -0.69 9.58
C PHE A 100 -18.20 0.47 10.55
N ARG A 101 -17.88 0.28 11.83
CA ARG A 101 -18.22 1.21 12.93
C ARG A 101 -17.82 2.67 12.67
N TYR A 102 -16.67 2.91 12.02
CA TYR A 102 -16.07 4.23 11.84
C TYR A 102 -16.15 4.77 10.40
N LEU A 103 -17.11 4.29 9.60
CA LEU A 103 -17.20 4.58 8.16
C LEU A 103 -17.23 6.09 7.86
N ASP A 104 -18.06 6.84 8.58
CA ASP A 104 -18.24 8.27 8.31
C ASP A 104 -17.04 9.10 8.77
N GLU A 105 -16.38 8.70 9.85
CA GLU A 105 -15.11 9.28 10.29
C GLU A 105 -14.02 9.05 9.26
N PHE A 106 -13.90 7.84 8.70
CA PHE A 106 -12.88 7.53 7.69
C PHE A 106 -13.11 8.32 6.41
N ARG A 107 -14.37 8.47 5.97
CA ARG A 107 -14.73 9.37 4.86
C ARG A 107 -14.31 10.81 5.15
N ARG A 108 -14.53 11.29 6.38
CA ARG A 108 -14.10 12.63 6.80
C ARG A 108 -12.58 12.76 6.78
N TYR A 109 -11.84 11.81 7.34
CA TYR A 109 -10.38 11.82 7.35
C TYR A 109 -9.79 11.83 5.95
N GLU A 110 -10.34 11.04 5.05
CA GLU A 110 -9.89 11.03 3.65
C GLU A 110 -10.16 12.38 2.96
N ARG A 111 -11.32 13.00 3.19
CA ARG A 111 -11.60 14.36 2.68
C ARG A 111 -10.62 15.39 3.23
N GLU A 112 -10.33 15.37 4.52
CA GLU A 112 -9.36 16.27 5.14
C GLU A 112 -7.92 16.02 4.64
N ALA A 113 -7.57 14.77 4.34
CA ALA A 113 -6.28 14.42 3.76
C ALA A 113 -6.16 14.96 2.32
N ARG A 114 -7.23 14.83 1.52
CA ARG A 114 -7.35 15.40 0.16
C ARG A 114 -7.20 16.92 0.16
N MET A 115 -7.99 17.62 0.96
CA MET A 115 -7.95 19.08 1.04
C MET A 115 -6.58 19.59 1.51
N GLY A 116 -5.94 18.87 2.42
CA GLY A 116 -4.60 19.19 2.92
C GLY A 116 -3.45 18.67 2.05
N GLN A 117 -3.73 18.05 0.90
CA GLN A 117 -2.72 17.46 0.00
C GLN A 117 -1.72 16.54 0.74
N ARG A 118 -2.22 15.78 1.73
CA ARG A 118 -1.39 14.88 2.55
C ARG A 118 -1.11 13.59 1.82
N GLY A 119 0.10 13.06 1.98
CA GLY A 119 0.50 11.76 1.43
C GLY A 119 0.18 11.63 -0.05
N LEU A 120 -0.59 10.61 -0.40
CA LEU A 120 -0.97 10.27 -1.78
C LEU A 120 -1.69 11.42 -2.50
N TRP A 121 -2.35 12.31 -1.76
CA TRP A 121 -3.12 13.44 -2.32
C TRP A 121 -2.26 14.63 -2.76
N GLY A 122 -1.01 14.71 -2.28
CA GLY A 122 -0.02 15.68 -2.73
C GLY A 122 1.08 15.07 -3.60
N ALA A 123 1.03 13.75 -3.81
CA ALA A 123 2.04 13.03 -4.57
C ALA A 123 1.96 13.37 -6.06
N ARG A 124 3.11 13.61 -6.68
CA ARG A 124 3.23 13.78 -8.13
C ARG A 124 3.48 12.41 -8.76
N CYS A 125 2.38 11.71 -9.04
CA CYS A 125 2.39 10.45 -9.76
C CYS A 125 2.52 10.72 -11.26
N GLY A 126 3.73 11.03 -11.71
CA GLY A 126 4.01 11.41 -13.10
C GLY A 126 5.46 11.78 -13.32
N ASP A 127 6.31 10.75 -13.41
CA ASP A 127 7.44 10.61 -14.33
C ASP A 127 7.99 9.20 -14.10
N ALA A 128 7.70 8.28 -15.02
CA ALA A 128 8.51 7.08 -15.12
C ALA A 128 9.95 7.55 -15.37
N ALA A 129 10.86 7.29 -14.44
CA ALA A 129 12.28 7.57 -14.66
C ALA A 129 12.65 6.98 -16.03
N PRO A 130 13.23 7.74 -16.97
CA PRO A 130 13.56 7.21 -18.28
C PRO A 130 14.51 6.04 -18.06
N GLU A 131 14.10 4.85 -18.50
CA GLU A 131 15.00 3.71 -18.61
C GLU A 131 16.22 4.20 -19.39
N ARG A 132 17.40 4.19 -18.75
CA ARG A 132 18.64 4.46 -19.47
C ARG A 132 18.78 3.37 -20.53
N SER A 133 18.38 3.70 -21.75
CA SER A 133 18.59 2.86 -22.93
C SER A 133 20.08 2.59 -23.02
N ALA A 134 20.47 1.35 -22.73
CA ALA A 134 21.79 0.86 -23.08
C ALA A 134 21.88 0.91 -24.62
N ASP A 135 22.58 1.93 -25.13
CA ASP A 135 23.01 2.07 -26.52
C ASP A 135 23.84 0.84 -26.92
N ARG A 136 23.17 -0.21 -27.41
CA ARG A 136 23.84 -1.30 -28.14
C ARG A 136 24.06 -0.83 -29.57
N ARG A 137 25.20 -0.17 -29.80
CA ARG A 137 25.76 -0.05 -31.14
C ARG A 137 26.10 -1.44 -31.64
N THR A 138 25.30 -1.90 -32.60
CA THR A 138 25.60 -3.11 -33.38
C THR A 138 26.35 -2.65 -34.64
N PRO A 139 27.56 -3.13 -34.94
CA PRO A 139 28.16 -2.91 -36.24
C PRO A 139 27.45 -3.80 -37.26
N THR A 140 26.86 -3.17 -38.28
CA THR A 140 26.27 -3.84 -39.44
C THR A 140 27.36 -4.56 -40.25
N ALA A 141 27.27 -5.89 -40.33
CA ALA A 141 27.97 -6.66 -41.36
C ALA A 141 27.22 -6.48 -42.70
N ARG A 142 27.94 -6.06 -43.74
CA ARG A 142 27.41 -5.99 -45.12
C ARG A 142 27.97 -7.18 -45.90
N ALA A 143 27.07 -8.03 -46.38
CA ALA A 143 27.36 -9.10 -47.32
C ALA A 143 27.04 -8.65 -48.76
N GLY A 144 27.79 -9.20 -49.71
CA GLY A 144 27.61 -9.10 -51.16
C GLY A 144 29.00 -9.20 -51.81
N GLY A 145 29.37 -10.18 -52.63
CA GLY A 145 28.60 -11.15 -53.41
C GLY A 145 28.81 -10.88 -54.90
N SER A 146 29.49 -11.84 -55.58
CA SER A 146 29.46 -12.17 -57.02
C SER A 146 30.57 -11.65 -57.97
N SER A 147 31.42 -12.62 -58.37
CA SER A 147 31.74 -13.10 -59.73
C SER A 147 32.23 -12.22 -60.90
N GLU A 148 33.31 -12.74 -61.50
CA GLU A 148 33.71 -12.78 -62.94
C GLU A 148 34.35 -11.54 -63.58
N LEU A 149 35.68 -11.58 -63.78
CA LEU A 149 36.36 -12.00 -65.03
C LEU A 149 37.86 -12.21 -64.77
#